data_AF-A0A8J4STF2-F1
#
_entry.id   AF-A0A8J4STF2-F1
#
_cell.length_a   1.000
_cell.length_b   1.000
_cell.length_c   1.000
_cell.angle_alpha   90.00
_cell.angle_beta   90.00
_cell.angle_gamma   90.00
#
_symmetry.space_group_name_H-M   'P 1'
#
loop_
_entity.id
_entity.type
_entity.pdbx_description
1 polymer ?
#
loop_
_entity_poly.entity_id
_entity_poly.type
_entity_poly.pdbx_seq_one_letter_code
_entity_poly.pdbx_strand_id
1 'polypeptide(L)'
;MECRREPFTMTEATGCPVQLNEAPTNKLVYFHGLADLSTLPTDLLIYVPLFCDLFPRLGADDLTYLEMDQAIDLHTGGLSLSAHVTPVVPTQTTTTRNNSTAVSAHLFGYGLEEKMPKFFELWSKLLRAPTWSDKQRLTTLIMTSASGDWSANAIADSAHRFAMRRAAANLSATCRVHELWFGLEQAMLIRQLGNKLGKKGPETESVLNDLIERMVAIWKHIADTTRLRFSLHGDSDGLCASLPYLENLISSLPQTVPSASENSSFVQLTPLPQNAYFVMPYTVHYTGQAFSAPTYDSPDYAA
;
A
#
# COMPACT_ATOMS: atom_id res chain seq x y z
N MET A 1 -17.34 -3.35 26.71
CA MET A 1 -17.84 -3.05 25.36
C MET A 1 -17.86 -4.34 24.60
N GLU A 2 -19.04 -4.92 24.36
CA GLU A 2 -19.16 -6.00 23.39
C GLU A 2 -19.09 -5.37 22.00
N CYS A 3 -18.04 -5.66 21.25
CA CYS A 3 -17.92 -5.23 19.85
C CYS A 3 -19.01 -5.96 19.06
N ARG A 4 -20.15 -5.30 18.81
CA ARG A 4 -21.20 -5.85 17.95
C ARG A 4 -20.65 -5.94 16.54
N ARG A 5 -20.73 -7.11 15.91
CA ARG A 5 -20.42 -7.25 14.47
C ARG A 5 -21.39 -6.34 13.71
N GLU A 6 -20.85 -5.34 13.02
CA GLU A 6 -21.65 -4.53 12.11
C GLU A 6 -22.09 -5.40 10.94
N PRO A 7 -23.37 -5.35 10.54
CA PRO A 7 -23.84 -6.09 9.39
C PRO A 7 -23.20 -5.51 8.13
N PHE A 8 -22.62 -6.38 7.31
CA PHE A 8 -22.14 -6.05 5.97
C PHE A 8 -22.80 -6.96 4.95
N THR A 9 -22.91 -6.49 3.71
CA THR A 9 -23.43 -7.26 2.59
C THR A 9 -22.29 -7.58 1.63
N MET A 10 -22.13 -8.86 1.28
CA MET A 10 -21.23 -9.27 0.21
C MET A 10 -21.96 -9.23 -1.12
N THR A 11 -21.35 -8.59 -2.10
CA THR A 11 -21.79 -8.58 -3.50
C THR A 11 -20.59 -8.81 -4.42
N GLU A 12 -20.84 -8.87 -5.71
CA GLU A 12 -19.81 -8.98 -6.74
C GLU A 12 -20.00 -7.85 -7.74
N ALA A 13 -18.89 -7.23 -8.15
CA ALA A 13 -18.83 -6.27 -9.23
C ALA A 13 -17.88 -6.81 -10.30
N THR A 14 -18.43 -7.24 -11.43
CA THR A 14 -17.67 -7.69 -12.62
C THR A 14 -16.57 -8.74 -12.33
N GLY A 15 -16.87 -9.72 -11.47
CA GLY A 15 -15.92 -10.78 -11.07
C GLY A 15 -15.13 -10.48 -9.79
N CYS A 16 -15.14 -9.24 -9.30
CA CYS A 16 -14.44 -8.85 -8.08
C CYS A 16 -15.38 -8.85 -6.86
N PRO A 17 -14.95 -9.43 -5.72
CA PRO A 17 -15.73 -9.39 -4.49
C PRO A 17 -15.78 -7.97 -3.91
N VAL A 18 -16.97 -7.52 -3.51
CA VAL A 18 -17.22 -6.21 -2.92
C VAL A 18 -17.97 -6.34 -1.61
N GLN A 19 -17.43 -5.74 -0.56
CA GLN A 19 -18.08 -5.63 0.75
C GLN A 19 -18.77 -4.27 0.90
N LEU A 20 -20.09 -4.27 1.04
CA LEU A 20 -20.89 -3.07 1.31
C LEU A 20 -21.16 -2.95 2.81
N ASN A 21 -20.81 -1.81 3.39
CA ASN A 21 -21.02 -1.53 4.81
C ASN A 21 -21.88 -0.28 4.96
N GLU A 22 -23.15 -0.49 5.30
CA GLU A 22 -24.09 0.61 5.52
C GLU A 22 -23.83 1.26 6.89
N ALA A 23 -23.55 2.56 6.89
CA ALA A 23 -23.31 3.32 8.11
C ALA A 23 -23.77 4.78 7.91
N PRO A 24 -24.21 5.50 8.97
CA PRO A 24 -24.62 6.89 8.88
C PRO A 24 -23.39 7.79 8.68
N THR A 25 -22.93 7.93 7.43
CA THR A 25 -21.69 8.64 7.07
C THR A 25 -21.90 10.09 6.71
N ASN A 26 -23.14 10.59 6.80
CA ASN A 26 -23.52 11.96 6.45
C ASN A 26 -23.18 12.28 4.98
N LYS A 27 -23.67 11.44 4.07
CA LYS A 27 -23.49 11.56 2.60
C LYS A 27 -22.04 11.46 2.12
N LEU A 28 -21.18 10.83 2.92
CA LEU A 28 -19.83 10.46 2.50
C LEU A 28 -19.81 9.00 2.07
N VAL A 29 -19.06 8.72 1.00
CA VAL A 29 -18.75 7.36 0.59
C VAL A 29 -17.26 7.16 0.75
N TYR A 30 -16.90 6.10 1.48
CA TYR A 30 -15.52 5.65 1.66
C TYR A 30 -15.27 4.45 0.76
N PHE A 31 -14.24 4.55 -0.05
CA PHE A 31 -13.80 3.51 -0.95
C PHE A 31 -12.51 2.88 -0.43
N HIS A 32 -12.48 1.56 -0.43
CA HIS A 32 -11.28 0.77 -0.20
C HIS A 32 -11.11 -0.26 -1.31
N GLY A 33 -9.92 -0.36 -1.87
CA GLY A 33 -9.47 -1.46 -2.72
C GLY A 33 -8.25 -2.12 -2.09
N LEU A 34 -8.20 -3.44 -2.06
CA LEU A 34 -7.01 -4.19 -1.66
C LEU A 34 -6.52 -4.99 -2.86
N ALA A 35 -5.31 -4.68 -3.33
CA ALA A 35 -4.60 -5.46 -4.33
C ALA A 35 -3.68 -6.46 -3.64
N ASP A 36 -3.85 -7.76 -3.90
CA ASP A 36 -2.96 -8.80 -3.38
C ASP A 36 -1.57 -8.72 -4.02
N LEU A 37 -0.54 -8.70 -3.17
CA LEU A 37 0.88 -8.66 -3.56
C LEU A 37 1.60 -9.97 -3.22
N SER A 38 0.88 -11.02 -2.86
CA SER A 38 1.47 -12.30 -2.43
C SER A 38 2.39 -12.93 -3.47
N THR A 39 2.14 -12.66 -4.76
CA THR A 39 2.91 -13.18 -5.90
C THR A 39 3.84 -12.14 -6.55
N LEU A 40 3.96 -10.94 -5.97
CA LEU A 40 4.89 -9.91 -6.43
C LEU A 40 6.34 -10.40 -6.22
N PRO A 41 7.24 -10.28 -7.22
CA PRO A 41 8.65 -10.59 -7.05
C PRO A 41 9.29 -9.88 -5.85
N THR A 42 10.10 -10.61 -5.09
CA THR A 42 10.68 -10.13 -3.83
C THR A 42 11.57 -8.91 -3.99
N ASP A 43 12.25 -8.76 -5.13
CA ASP A 43 13.09 -7.61 -5.45
C ASP A 43 12.27 -6.33 -5.68
N LEU A 44 10.99 -6.46 -6.07
CA LEU A 44 10.06 -5.34 -6.20
C LEU A 44 9.40 -4.98 -4.86
N LEU A 45 9.34 -5.92 -3.92
CA LEU A 45 8.59 -5.75 -2.67
C LEU A 45 9.07 -4.54 -1.85
N ILE A 46 10.39 -4.30 -1.77
CA ILE A 46 10.95 -3.15 -1.05
C ILE A 46 10.53 -1.80 -1.66
N TYR A 47 10.16 -1.77 -2.94
CA TYR A 47 9.75 -0.55 -3.63
C TYR A 47 8.25 -0.22 -3.48
N VAL A 48 7.45 -1.13 -2.90
CA VAL A 48 6.00 -0.95 -2.75
C VAL A 48 5.63 0.30 -1.94
N PRO A 49 6.25 0.62 -0.79
CA PRO A 49 5.91 1.84 -0.06
C PRO A 49 6.25 3.11 -0.85
N LEU A 50 7.37 3.10 -1.60
CA LEU A 50 7.72 4.21 -2.48
C LEU A 50 6.70 4.37 -3.61
N PHE A 51 6.31 3.26 -4.23
CA PHE A 51 5.24 3.26 -5.24
C PHE A 51 3.96 3.90 -4.68
N CYS A 52 3.56 3.51 -3.47
CA CYS A 52 2.36 4.03 -2.82
C CYS A 52 2.42 5.54 -2.56
N ASP A 53 3.60 6.05 -2.18
CA ASP A 53 3.82 7.49 -1.96
C ASP A 53 3.79 8.30 -3.27
N LEU A 54 4.37 7.75 -4.34
CA LEU A 54 4.47 8.43 -5.64
C LEU A 54 3.16 8.40 -6.42
N PHE A 55 2.52 7.23 -6.51
CA PHE A 55 1.40 6.95 -7.42
C PHE A 55 0.28 8.02 -7.44
N PRO A 56 -0.28 8.46 -6.30
CA PRO A 56 -1.35 9.46 -6.30
C PRO A 56 -0.87 10.90 -6.61
N ARG A 57 0.45 11.15 -6.65
CA ARG A 57 1.05 12.49 -6.85
C ARG A 57 1.62 12.70 -8.25
N LEU A 58 1.31 11.79 -9.17
CA LEU A 58 1.65 11.83 -10.59
C LEU A 58 0.46 12.30 -11.42
N GLY A 59 0.74 12.71 -12.65
CA GLY A 59 -0.31 12.87 -13.66
C GLY A 59 -0.85 11.52 -14.15
N ALA A 60 -2.01 11.52 -14.79
CA ALA A 60 -2.54 10.34 -15.46
C ALA A 60 -3.55 10.72 -16.55
N ASP A 61 -3.65 9.90 -17.61
CA ASP A 61 -4.66 10.00 -18.67
C ASP A 61 -4.84 11.44 -19.19
N ASP A 62 -3.74 11.97 -19.72
CA ASP A 62 -3.51 13.33 -20.25
C ASP A 62 -3.51 14.49 -19.24
N LEU A 63 -3.77 14.23 -17.95
CA LEU A 63 -3.63 15.24 -16.92
C LEU A 63 -2.17 15.34 -16.44
N THR A 64 -1.67 16.57 -16.34
CA THR A 64 -0.42 16.85 -15.62
C THR A 64 -0.59 16.56 -14.13
N TYR A 65 0.52 16.43 -13.39
CA TYR A 65 0.43 16.19 -11.94
C TYR A 65 -0.29 17.33 -11.20
N LEU A 66 -0.23 18.58 -11.70
CA LEU A 66 -0.91 19.72 -11.10
C LEU A 66 -2.42 19.66 -11.34
N GLU A 67 -2.84 19.34 -12.57
CA GLU A 67 -4.26 19.22 -12.91
C GLU A 67 -4.88 18.03 -12.18
N MET A 68 -4.15 16.93 -12.02
CA MET A 68 -4.58 15.77 -11.24
C MET A 68 -4.77 16.14 -9.76
N ASP A 69 -3.79 16.81 -9.15
CA ASP A 69 -3.82 17.27 -7.75
C ASP A 69 -5.03 18.19 -7.49
N GLN A 70 -5.23 19.18 -8.37
CA GLN A 70 -6.39 20.07 -8.31
C GLN A 70 -7.73 19.35 -8.46
N ALA A 71 -7.81 18.35 -9.36
CA ALA A 71 -9.02 17.59 -9.56
C ALA A 71 -9.34 16.69 -8.36
N ILE A 72 -8.32 16.09 -7.74
CA ILE A 72 -8.45 15.31 -6.50
C ILE A 72 -8.98 16.20 -5.37
N ASP A 73 -8.39 17.37 -5.16
CA ASP A 73 -8.82 18.33 -4.12
C ASP A 73 -10.24 18.85 -4.34
N LEU A 74 -10.63 19.11 -5.59
CA LEU A 74 -11.94 19.66 -5.92
C LEU A 74 -13.09 18.65 -5.79
N HIS A 75 -12.80 17.38 -6.10
CA HIS A 75 -13.85 16.36 -6.27
C HIS A 75 -13.81 15.25 -5.24
N THR A 76 -12.79 15.17 -4.40
CA THR A 76 -12.61 14.10 -3.43
C THR A 76 -12.16 14.66 -2.08
N GLY A 77 -12.22 13.85 -1.04
CA GLY A 77 -11.55 14.12 0.24
C GLY A 77 -10.09 13.66 0.27
N GLY A 78 -9.57 13.15 -0.85
CA GLY A 78 -8.24 12.58 -0.99
C GLY A 78 -8.29 11.18 -1.59
N LEU A 79 -7.34 10.90 -2.48
CA LEU A 79 -7.05 9.58 -3.02
C LEU A 79 -5.65 9.18 -2.56
N SER A 80 -5.49 7.96 -2.08
CA SER A 80 -4.22 7.53 -1.50
C SER A 80 -4.00 6.04 -1.64
N LEU A 81 -2.73 5.67 -1.58
CA LEU A 81 -2.29 4.29 -1.62
C LEU A 81 -1.38 4.04 -0.43
N SER A 82 -1.48 2.87 0.18
CA SER A 82 -0.57 2.47 1.25
C SER A 82 -0.14 1.01 1.12
N ALA A 83 1.08 0.71 1.54
CA ALA A 83 1.54 -0.66 1.68
C ALA A 83 0.86 -1.26 2.93
N HIS A 84 0.23 -2.42 2.81
CA HIS A 84 -0.56 -3.00 3.87
C HIS A 84 -0.20 -4.48 4.09
N VAL A 85 0.31 -4.80 5.28
CA VAL A 85 0.68 -6.16 5.66
C VAL A 85 0.02 -6.54 6.98
N THR A 86 -0.60 -7.71 7.02
CA THR A 86 -1.34 -8.20 8.19
C THR A 86 -1.06 -9.67 8.44
N PRO A 87 -1.06 -10.13 9.71
CA PRO A 87 -1.13 -11.55 9.99
C PRO A 87 -2.49 -12.09 9.56
N VAL A 88 -2.50 -13.29 9.00
CA VAL A 88 -3.75 -14.00 8.69
C VAL A 88 -4.19 -14.71 9.96
N VAL A 89 -5.35 -14.34 10.49
CA VAL A 89 -5.98 -15.08 11.59
C VAL A 89 -6.67 -16.32 11.01
N PRO A 90 -6.36 -17.53 11.49
CA PRO A 90 -7.03 -18.74 11.06
C PRO A 90 -8.55 -18.62 11.31
N THR A 91 -9.33 -18.72 10.25
CA THR A 91 -10.79 -18.83 10.33
C THR A 91 -11.22 -20.25 9.96
N GLN A 92 -12.38 -20.72 10.42
CA GLN A 92 -12.88 -22.07 10.13
C GLN A 92 -12.98 -22.40 8.63
N THR A 93 -12.95 -21.39 7.75
CA THR A 93 -13.01 -21.52 6.28
C THR A 93 -11.65 -21.45 5.59
N THR A 94 -10.56 -21.13 6.29
CA THR A 94 -9.20 -21.06 5.73
C THR A 94 -8.39 -22.32 6.07
N THR A 95 -8.92 -23.49 5.71
CA THR A 95 -8.21 -24.78 5.86
C THR A 95 -7.10 -24.99 4.82
N THR A 96 -6.88 -24.02 3.92
CA THR A 96 -5.89 -24.11 2.85
C THR A 96 -5.14 -22.78 2.65
N ARG A 97 -4.00 -22.62 3.31
CA ARG A 97 -2.69 -22.30 2.69
C ARG A 97 -1.70 -21.88 3.76
N ASN A 98 -0.46 -22.34 3.59
CA ASN A 98 0.73 -22.12 4.41
C ASN A 98 1.20 -20.64 4.51
N ASN A 99 0.32 -19.65 4.39
CA ASN A 99 0.63 -18.22 4.46
C ASN A 99 0.02 -17.60 5.72
N SER A 100 0.84 -17.42 6.76
CA SER A 100 0.47 -16.69 7.98
C SER A 100 0.38 -15.16 7.78
N THR A 101 0.59 -14.67 6.56
CA THR A 101 0.77 -13.25 6.25
C THR A 101 0.06 -12.89 4.96
N ALA A 102 -0.75 -11.83 5.01
CA ALA A 102 -1.36 -11.21 3.84
C ALA A 102 -0.62 -9.91 3.53
N VAL A 103 -0.16 -9.76 2.29
CA VAL A 103 0.61 -8.61 1.81
C VAL A 103 -0.17 -7.99 0.67
N SER A 104 -0.46 -6.70 0.78
CA SER A 104 -1.38 -6.00 -0.13
C SER A 104 -1.02 -4.53 -0.32
N ALA A 105 -1.45 -3.94 -1.43
CA ALA A 105 -1.55 -2.49 -1.55
C ALA A 105 -2.99 -2.07 -1.27
N HIS A 106 -3.17 -1.08 -0.39
CA HIS A 106 -4.46 -0.56 0.02
C HIS A 106 -4.74 0.78 -0.65
N LEU A 107 -5.62 0.74 -1.65
CA LEU A 107 -6.21 1.90 -2.30
C LEU A 107 -7.29 2.42 -1.37
N PHE A 108 -7.25 3.69 -1.01
CA PHE A 108 -8.30 4.29 -0.21
C PHE A 108 -8.58 5.72 -0.64
N GLY A 109 -9.83 6.11 -0.51
CA GLY A 109 -10.26 7.47 -0.72
C GLY A 109 -11.69 7.64 -0.24
N TYR A 110 -12.13 8.88 -0.16
CA TYR A 110 -13.51 9.19 0.21
C TYR A 110 -13.97 10.45 -0.51
N GLY A 111 -15.27 10.64 -0.56
CA GLY A 111 -15.86 11.84 -1.13
C GLY A 111 -17.34 11.96 -0.82
N LEU A 112 -17.91 13.10 -1.17
CA LEU A 112 -19.35 13.30 -1.10
C LEU A 112 -20.04 12.40 -2.13
N GLU A 113 -21.20 11.85 -1.77
CA GLU A 113 -22.03 11.01 -2.64
C GLU A 113 -22.25 11.63 -4.03
N GLU A 114 -22.58 12.93 -4.08
CA GLU A 114 -22.79 13.67 -5.33
C GLU A 114 -21.54 13.79 -6.23
N LYS A 115 -20.34 13.57 -5.68
CA LYS A 115 -19.06 13.62 -6.39
C LYS A 115 -18.55 12.24 -6.81
N MET A 116 -19.23 11.15 -6.44
CA MET A 116 -18.83 9.79 -6.78
C MET A 116 -18.57 9.55 -8.28
N PRO A 117 -19.34 10.11 -9.23
CA PRO A 117 -19.02 9.94 -10.65
C PRO A 117 -17.59 10.41 -10.98
N LYS A 118 -17.19 11.59 -10.47
CA LYS A 118 -15.87 12.17 -10.71
C LYS A 118 -14.79 11.48 -9.89
N PHE A 119 -15.11 11.05 -8.66
CA PHE A 119 -14.22 10.26 -7.81
C PHE A 119 -13.73 8.98 -8.51
N PHE A 120 -14.66 8.19 -9.06
CA PHE A 120 -14.30 6.95 -9.76
C PHE A 120 -13.67 7.22 -11.14
N GLU A 121 -14.01 8.32 -11.80
CA GLU A 121 -13.30 8.75 -13.01
C GLU A 121 -11.80 8.99 -12.72
N LEU A 122 -11.46 9.68 -11.62
CA LEU A 122 -10.07 9.94 -11.23
C LEU A 122 -9.31 8.66 -10.88
N TRP A 123 -9.94 7.73 -10.14
CA TRP A 123 -9.35 6.40 -9.91
C TRP A 123 -9.12 5.65 -11.21
N SER A 124 -10.06 5.70 -12.16
CA SER A 124 -9.91 5.05 -13.46
C SER A 124 -8.74 5.65 -14.24
N LYS A 125 -8.58 6.97 -14.24
CA LYS A 125 -7.41 7.63 -14.87
C LYS A 125 -6.10 7.14 -14.25
N LEU A 126 -5.99 7.21 -12.91
CA LEU A 126 -4.78 6.82 -12.17
C LEU A 126 -4.40 5.35 -12.40
N LEU A 127 -5.38 4.44 -12.37
CA LEU A 127 -5.11 3.01 -12.49
C LEU A 127 -4.90 2.55 -13.93
N ARG A 128 -5.46 3.25 -14.93
CA ARG A 128 -5.36 2.85 -16.35
C ARG A 128 -4.12 3.40 -17.04
N ALA A 129 -3.73 4.65 -16.74
CA ALA A 129 -2.66 5.32 -17.47
C ALA A 129 -1.89 6.35 -16.59
N PRO A 130 -1.22 5.90 -15.51
CA PRO A 130 -0.37 6.78 -14.71
C PRO A 130 0.89 7.21 -15.49
N THR A 131 1.26 8.49 -15.36
CA THR A 131 2.38 9.09 -16.08
C THR A 131 3.70 8.91 -15.32
N TRP A 132 4.39 7.79 -15.59
CA TRP A 132 5.73 7.49 -15.02
C TRP A 132 6.89 8.16 -15.78
N SER A 133 6.62 8.87 -16.88
CA SER A 133 7.64 9.50 -17.71
C SER A 133 8.14 10.84 -17.17
N ASP A 134 7.46 11.45 -16.19
CA ASP A 134 7.89 12.72 -15.57
C ASP A 134 9.05 12.50 -14.58
N LYS A 135 10.24 12.36 -15.15
CA LYS A 135 11.50 12.14 -14.43
C LYS A 135 11.82 13.25 -13.42
N GLN A 136 11.46 14.49 -13.73
CA GLN A 136 11.74 15.64 -12.86
C GLN A 136 10.84 15.62 -11.62
N ARG A 137 9.53 15.34 -11.80
CA ARG A 137 8.59 15.17 -10.69
C ARG A 137 8.99 14.00 -9.79
N LEU A 138 9.29 12.84 -10.38
CA LEU A 138 9.74 11.66 -9.63
C LEU A 138 10.99 11.96 -8.79
N THR A 139 12.00 12.59 -9.40
CA THR A 139 13.21 13.01 -8.69
C THR A 139 12.90 13.93 -7.51
N THR A 140 12.04 14.93 -7.74
CA THR A 140 11.64 15.89 -6.71
C THR A 140 10.94 15.20 -5.54
N LEU A 141 9.99 14.31 -5.81
CA LEU A 141 9.24 13.58 -4.77
C LEU A 141 10.14 12.66 -3.96
N ILE A 142 11.02 11.88 -4.61
CA ILE A 142 11.94 10.97 -3.93
C ILE A 142 12.94 11.74 -3.06
N MET A 143 13.50 12.84 -3.57
CA MET A 143 14.42 13.68 -2.79
C MET A 143 13.71 14.35 -1.60
N THR A 144 12.46 14.77 -1.78
CA THR A 144 11.64 15.33 -0.71
C THR A 144 11.36 14.27 0.35
N SER A 145 10.97 13.06 -0.04
CA SER A 145 10.76 11.93 0.87
C SER A 145 12.03 11.57 1.64
N ALA A 146 13.19 11.53 0.97
CA ALA A 146 14.49 11.27 1.59
C ALA A 146 14.90 12.34 2.62
N SER A 147 14.54 13.60 2.35
CA SER A 147 14.91 14.76 3.19
C SER A 147 13.87 15.09 4.26
N GLY A 148 12.65 14.57 4.12
CA GLY A 148 11.53 14.71 5.07
C GLY A 148 11.35 13.43 5.88
N ASP A 149 10.41 12.58 5.45
CA ASP A 149 9.94 11.38 6.16
C ASP A 149 11.04 10.37 6.49
N TRP A 150 12.08 10.29 5.65
CA TRP A 150 13.21 9.39 5.83
C TRP A 150 14.51 10.11 6.26
N SER A 151 14.40 11.36 6.70
CA SER A 151 15.54 12.11 7.22
C SER A 151 16.06 11.54 8.54
N ALA A 152 17.31 11.88 8.88
CA ALA A 152 17.86 11.52 10.19
C ALA A 152 17.02 12.10 11.35
N ASN A 153 16.35 13.24 11.17
CA ASN A 153 15.52 13.83 12.21
C ASN A 153 14.20 13.07 12.37
N ALA A 154 13.54 12.71 11.27
CA ALA A 154 12.31 11.90 11.31
C ALA A 154 12.55 10.51 11.91
N ILE A 155 13.70 9.90 11.59
CA ILE A 155 14.11 8.63 12.21
C ILE A 155 14.38 8.82 13.71
N ALA A 156 15.01 9.92 14.12
CA ALA A 156 15.30 10.21 15.52
C ALA A 156 14.01 10.35 16.35
N ASP A 157 13.04 11.09 15.83
CA ASP A 157 11.76 11.36 16.48
C ASP A 157 10.97 10.08 16.81
N SER A 158 11.06 9.08 15.92
CA SER A 158 10.42 7.77 16.07
C SER A 158 11.40 6.62 16.26
N ALA A 159 12.60 6.87 16.80
CA ALA A 159 13.69 5.88 16.83
C ALA A 159 13.35 4.60 17.63
N HIS A 160 12.56 4.72 18.70
CA HIS A 160 12.04 3.57 19.45
C HIS A 160 11.17 2.65 18.56
N ARG A 161 10.38 3.20 17.64
CA ARG A 161 9.55 2.41 16.70
C ARG A 161 10.43 1.64 15.72
N PHE A 162 11.50 2.24 15.22
CA PHE A 162 12.49 1.55 14.37
C PHE A 162 13.20 0.44 15.15
N ALA A 163 13.62 0.69 16.38
CA ALA A 163 14.25 -0.33 17.23
C ALA A 163 13.32 -1.52 17.52
N MET A 164 12.05 -1.26 17.86
CA MET A 164 11.04 -2.30 18.09
C MET A 164 10.76 -3.12 16.83
N ARG A 165 10.59 -2.47 15.66
CA ARG A 165 10.39 -3.17 14.38
C ARG A 165 11.57 -4.07 14.06
N ARG A 166 12.80 -3.55 14.19
CA ARG A 166 14.00 -4.32 13.93
C ARG A 166 14.14 -5.53 14.85
N ALA A 167 13.86 -5.35 16.14
CA ALA A 167 13.89 -6.45 17.12
C ALA A 167 12.84 -7.52 16.80
N ALA A 168 11.65 -7.11 16.34
CA ALA A 168 10.57 -8.03 15.98
C ALA A 168 10.72 -8.67 14.59
N ALA A 169 11.63 -8.18 13.74
CA ALA A 169 11.66 -8.50 12.31
C ALA A 169 11.78 -10.00 12.01
N ASN A 170 12.42 -10.77 12.89
CA ASN A 170 12.59 -12.22 12.71
C ASN A 170 11.50 -13.07 13.40
N LEU A 171 10.54 -12.46 14.09
CA LEU A 171 9.51 -13.20 14.84
C LEU A 171 8.42 -13.78 13.94
N SER A 172 8.16 -13.16 12.79
CA SER A 172 7.18 -13.64 11.80
C SER A 172 7.44 -13.04 10.43
N ALA A 173 6.86 -13.65 9.38
CA ALA A 173 6.91 -13.09 8.02
C ALA A 173 6.26 -11.69 7.95
N THR A 174 5.15 -11.49 8.67
CA THR A 174 4.49 -10.17 8.81
C THR A 174 5.47 -9.13 9.37
N CYS A 175 6.15 -9.45 10.47
CA CYS A 175 7.13 -8.54 11.07
C CYS A 175 8.32 -8.28 10.13
N ARG A 176 8.76 -9.28 9.39
CA ARG A 176 9.86 -9.15 8.42
C ARG A 176 9.53 -8.20 7.28
N VAL A 177 8.32 -8.29 6.72
CA VAL A 177 7.81 -7.34 5.71
C VAL A 177 7.62 -5.96 6.31
N HIS A 178 7.16 -5.87 7.56
CA HIS A 178 6.97 -4.60 8.24
C HIS A 178 8.30 -3.86 8.48
N GLU A 179 9.40 -4.57 8.77
CA GLU A 179 10.76 -4.00 8.79
C GLU A 179 11.22 -3.60 7.38
N LEU A 180 10.93 -4.40 6.35
CA LEU A 180 11.27 -4.07 4.97
C LEU A 180 10.61 -2.76 4.51
N TRP A 181 9.33 -2.57 4.84
CA TRP A 181 8.51 -1.45 4.34
C TRP A 181 8.54 -0.19 5.20
N PHE A 182 8.66 -0.35 6.52
CA PHE A 182 8.55 0.75 7.48
C PHE A 182 9.74 0.84 8.43
N GLY A 183 10.76 0.01 8.24
CA GLY A 183 11.94 -0.05 9.08
C GLY A 183 13.14 0.67 8.48
N LEU A 184 14.32 0.30 8.98
CA LEU A 184 15.58 0.92 8.58
C LEU A 184 16.01 0.51 7.17
N GLU A 185 15.59 -0.67 6.68
CA GLU A 185 15.80 -1.08 5.30
C GLU A 185 15.17 -0.09 4.31
N GLN A 186 13.93 0.33 4.56
CA GLN A 186 13.27 1.34 3.72
C GLN A 186 13.97 2.69 3.80
N ALA A 187 14.33 3.13 5.00
CA ALA A 187 15.07 4.38 5.20
C ALA A 187 16.38 4.39 4.41
N MET A 188 17.11 3.27 4.42
CA MET A 188 18.34 3.11 3.65
C MET A 188 18.08 3.19 2.15
N LEU A 189 17.05 2.51 1.63
CA LEU A 189 16.68 2.56 0.22
C LEU A 189 16.35 3.99 -0.24
N ILE A 190 15.43 4.67 0.44
CA ILE A 190 14.97 6.00 0.01
C ILE A 190 16.09 7.03 0.08
N ARG A 191 16.92 7.00 1.13
CA ARG A 191 18.08 7.89 1.24
C ARG A 191 19.14 7.60 0.17
N GLN A 192 19.38 6.33 -0.15
CA GLN A 192 20.29 5.97 -1.24
C GLN A 192 19.78 6.47 -2.60
N LEU A 193 18.49 6.30 -2.88
CA LEU A 193 17.87 6.83 -4.10
C LEU A 193 17.96 8.35 -4.14
N GLY A 194 17.58 9.06 -3.07
CA GLY A 194 17.68 10.52 -2.98
C GLY A 194 19.10 11.04 -3.21
N ASN A 195 20.11 10.36 -2.63
CA ASN A 195 21.52 10.72 -2.82
C ASN A 195 22.01 10.49 -4.26
N LYS A 196 21.58 9.42 -4.92
CA LYS A 196 21.94 9.13 -6.32
C LYS A 196 21.25 10.12 -7.26
N LEU A 197 19.97 10.41 -7.04
CA LEU A 197 19.18 11.32 -7.86
C LEU A 197 19.55 12.80 -7.68
N GLY A 198 20.11 13.17 -6.52
CA GLY A 198 20.63 14.52 -6.28
C GLY A 198 21.92 14.84 -7.05
N LYS A 199 22.57 13.84 -7.66
CA LYS A 199 23.73 14.02 -8.53
C LYS A 199 23.28 14.19 -9.98
N LYS A 200 24.07 14.90 -10.79
CA LYS A 200 23.87 15.00 -12.25
C LYS A 200 24.84 14.07 -12.96
N GLY A 201 24.35 13.31 -13.95
CA GLY A 201 25.18 12.46 -14.79
C GLY A 201 24.42 11.26 -15.36
N PRO A 202 25.08 10.47 -16.24
CA PRO A 202 24.46 9.30 -16.88
C PRO A 202 24.05 8.21 -15.89
N GLU A 203 24.76 8.10 -14.75
CA GLU A 203 24.39 7.17 -13.67
C GLU A 203 23.01 7.49 -13.09
N THR A 204 22.68 8.79 -12.91
CA THR A 204 21.38 9.24 -12.41
C THR A 204 20.25 8.84 -13.34
N GLU A 205 20.44 9.00 -14.65
CA GLU A 205 19.44 8.61 -15.64
C GLU A 205 19.22 7.10 -15.64
N SER A 206 20.28 6.30 -15.53
CA SER A 206 20.17 4.84 -15.45
C SER A 206 19.41 4.39 -14.21
N VAL A 207 19.71 4.97 -13.03
CA VAL A 207 19.01 4.68 -11.78
C VAL A 207 17.53 5.03 -11.88
N LEU A 208 17.21 6.17 -12.49
CA LEU A 208 15.82 6.61 -12.64
C LEU A 208 15.04 5.75 -13.63
N ASN A 209 15.67 5.30 -14.73
CA ASN A 209 15.04 4.39 -15.69
C ASN A 209 14.76 3.02 -15.05
N ASP A 210 15.72 2.42 -14.34
CA ASP A 210 15.50 1.16 -13.59
C ASP A 210 14.36 1.32 -12.57
N LEU A 211 14.32 2.45 -11.85
CA LEU A 211 13.23 2.72 -10.92
C LEU A 211 11.88 2.80 -11.62
N ILE A 212 11.78 3.50 -12.75
CA ILE A 212 10.54 3.60 -13.54
C ILE A 212 10.08 2.22 -13.99
N GLU A 213 10.98 1.35 -14.47
CA GLU A 213 10.65 -0.02 -14.85
C GLU A 213 10.06 -0.81 -13.69
N ARG A 214 10.65 -0.69 -12.49
CA ARG A 214 10.12 -1.30 -11.25
C ARG A 214 8.75 -0.74 -10.88
N MET A 215 8.56 0.57 -10.95
CA MET A 215 7.27 1.22 -10.66
C MET A 215 6.17 0.75 -11.62
N VAL A 216 6.48 0.65 -12.91
CA VAL A 216 5.56 0.15 -13.94
C VAL A 216 5.22 -1.33 -13.70
N ALA A 217 6.19 -2.15 -13.30
CA ALA A 217 5.95 -3.55 -12.96
C ALA A 217 5.01 -3.69 -11.74
N ILE A 218 5.23 -2.90 -10.68
CA ILE A 218 4.35 -2.86 -9.50
C ILE A 218 2.95 -2.38 -9.87
N TRP A 219 2.84 -1.31 -10.66
CA TRP A 219 1.55 -0.79 -11.13
C TRP A 219 0.76 -1.85 -11.90
N LYS A 220 1.38 -2.53 -12.88
CA LYS A 220 0.72 -3.60 -13.65
C LYS A 220 0.22 -4.73 -12.76
N HIS A 221 0.97 -5.06 -11.70
CA HIS A 221 0.56 -6.06 -10.73
C HIS A 221 -0.65 -5.59 -9.91
N ILE A 222 -0.67 -4.33 -9.45
CA ILE A 222 -1.75 -3.77 -8.64
C ILE A 222 -3.03 -3.52 -9.45
N ALA A 223 -2.90 -3.10 -10.72
CA ALA A 223 -4.01 -2.78 -11.59
C ALA A 223 -4.73 -4.02 -12.16
N ASP A 224 -4.22 -5.22 -11.93
CA ASP A 224 -4.85 -6.48 -12.31
C ASP A 224 -6.08 -6.77 -11.44
N THR A 225 -7.25 -6.74 -12.07
CA THR A 225 -8.55 -6.98 -11.43
C THR A 225 -8.67 -8.31 -10.71
N THR A 226 -7.95 -9.34 -11.15
CA THR A 226 -7.96 -10.67 -10.50
C THR A 226 -7.35 -10.66 -9.09
N ARG A 227 -6.62 -9.59 -8.74
CA ARG A 227 -5.95 -9.39 -7.44
C ARG A 227 -6.68 -8.39 -6.56
N LEU A 228 -7.73 -7.76 -7.08
CA LEU A 228 -8.45 -6.68 -6.41
C LEU A 228 -9.70 -7.22 -5.71
N ARG A 229 -9.90 -6.73 -4.48
CA ARG A 229 -11.16 -6.81 -3.75
C ARG A 229 -11.50 -5.44 -3.19
N PHE A 230 -12.79 -5.16 -3.07
CA PHE A 230 -13.24 -3.83 -2.71
C PHE A 230 -14.12 -3.81 -1.47
N SER A 231 -14.17 -2.65 -0.83
CA SER A 231 -15.17 -2.35 0.17
C SER A 231 -15.63 -0.91 0.05
N LEU A 232 -16.95 -0.71 0.15
CA LEU A 232 -17.57 0.59 0.20
C LEU A 232 -18.24 0.78 1.57
N HIS A 233 -18.10 1.96 2.15
CA HIS A 233 -18.85 2.36 3.36
C HIS A 233 -19.60 3.65 3.08
N GLY A 234 -20.87 3.72 3.48
CA GLY A 234 -21.71 4.87 3.23
C GLY A 234 -23.15 4.65 3.66
N ASP A 235 -23.97 5.69 3.54
CA ASP A 235 -25.42 5.58 3.63
C ASP A 235 -25.94 4.66 2.49
N SER A 236 -27.09 4.01 2.68
CA SER A 236 -27.67 3.07 1.68
C SER A 236 -27.75 3.66 0.27
N ASP A 237 -28.22 4.90 0.13
CA ASP A 237 -28.35 5.59 -1.15
C ASP A 237 -27.00 5.82 -1.82
N GLY A 238 -26.00 6.27 -1.05
CA GLY A 238 -24.65 6.50 -1.55
C GLY A 238 -23.95 5.22 -1.98
N LEU A 239 -24.16 4.10 -1.27
CA LEU A 239 -23.66 2.79 -1.67
C LEU A 239 -24.30 2.31 -2.98
N CYS A 240 -25.64 2.42 -3.07
CA CYS A 240 -26.39 2.02 -4.26
C CYS A 240 -25.98 2.84 -5.49
N ALA A 241 -25.76 4.15 -5.33
CA ALA A 241 -25.31 5.04 -6.41
C ALA A 241 -23.85 4.80 -6.80
N SER A 242 -22.99 4.40 -5.86
CA SER A 242 -21.55 4.22 -6.10
C SER A 242 -21.19 2.90 -6.77
N LEU A 243 -21.97 1.84 -6.54
CA LEU A 243 -21.68 0.50 -7.06
C LEU A 243 -21.54 0.45 -8.60
N PRO A 244 -22.42 1.07 -9.41
CA PRO A 244 -22.25 1.11 -10.86
C PRO A 244 -20.97 1.83 -11.30
N TYR A 245 -20.51 2.86 -10.58
CA TYR A 245 -19.26 3.54 -10.89
C TYR A 245 -18.04 2.66 -10.59
N LEU A 246 -18.11 1.86 -9.52
CA LEU A 246 -17.09 0.85 -9.22
C LEU A 246 -17.06 -0.26 -10.28
N GLU A 247 -18.21 -0.78 -10.72
CA GLU A 247 -18.30 -1.76 -11.80
C GLU A 247 -17.67 -1.25 -13.10
N ASN A 248 -17.94 0.01 -13.45
CA ASN A 248 -17.32 0.67 -14.60
C ASN A 248 -15.81 0.84 -14.45
N LEU A 249 -15.34 1.20 -13.25
CA LEU A 249 -13.92 1.26 -12.94
C LEU A 249 -13.26 -0.10 -13.20
N ILE A 250 -13.78 -1.17 -12.59
CA ILE A 250 -13.22 -2.53 -12.72
C ILE A 250 -13.23 -3.00 -14.17
N SER A 251 -14.31 -2.74 -14.90
CA SER A 251 -14.43 -3.08 -16.32
C SER A 251 -13.41 -2.36 -17.22
N SER A 252 -12.92 -1.20 -16.78
CA SER A 252 -11.93 -0.41 -17.52
C SER A 252 -10.47 -0.86 -17.28
N LEU A 253 -10.24 -1.74 -16.31
CA LEU A 253 -8.91 -2.19 -15.91
C LEU A 253 -8.48 -3.47 -16.64
N PRO A 254 -7.16 -3.73 -16.75
CA PRO A 254 -6.66 -4.97 -17.32
C PRO A 254 -7.18 -6.20 -16.58
N GLN A 255 -7.61 -7.20 -17.37
CA GLN A 255 -7.91 -8.53 -16.87
C GLN A 255 -6.84 -9.48 -17.42
N THR A 256 -5.95 -9.96 -16.55
CA THR A 256 -5.06 -11.04 -16.95
C THR A 256 -5.86 -12.34 -16.89
N VAL A 257 -5.90 -13.11 -17.98
CA VAL A 257 -6.49 -14.46 -17.93
C VAL A 257 -5.68 -15.26 -16.91
N PRO A 258 -6.31 -15.83 -15.87
CA PRO A 258 -5.57 -16.56 -14.85
C PRO A 258 -4.85 -17.72 -15.52
N SER A 259 -3.52 -17.65 -15.54
CA SER A 259 -2.67 -18.76 -15.95
C SER A 259 -2.86 -19.84 -14.90
N ALA A 260 -3.33 -21.02 -15.30
CA ALA A 260 -3.64 -22.14 -14.43
C ALA A 260 -2.38 -22.79 -13.83
N SER A 261 -1.56 -22.03 -13.10
CA SER A 261 -0.38 -22.53 -12.38
C SER A 261 0.29 -21.42 -11.55
N GLU A 262 -0.38 -20.82 -10.58
CA GLU A 262 0.32 -20.08 -9.53
C GLU A 262 -0.16 -20.54 -8.15
N ASN A 263 0.31 -21.72 -7.76
CA ASN A 263 0.52 -22.02 -6.35
C ASN A 263 1.78 -21.27 -5.88
N SER A 264 1.76 -19.94 -5.94
CA SER A 264 2.82 -19.10 -5.40
C SER A 264 2.49 -18.82 -3.93
N SER A 265 3.21 -19.49 -3.04
CA SER A 265 3.29 -19.10 -1.63
C SER A 265 4.05 -17.79 -1.52
N PHE A 266 3.74 -16.99 -0.49
CA PHE A 266 4.48 -15.75 -0.24
C PHE A 266 5.98 -16.07 -0.07
N VAL A 267 6.85 -15.30 -0.72
CA VAL A 267 8.29 -15.55 -0.67
C VAL A 267 8.83 -15.23 0.71
N GLN A 268 9.50 -16.20 1.35
CA GLN A 268 10.18 -15.97 2.62
C GLN A 268 11.37 -15.02 2.42
N LEU A 269 11.26 -13.84 3.03
CA LEU A 269 12.35 -12.88 3.12
C LEU A 269 13.48 -13.42 4.01
N THR A 270 14.73 -13.12 3.65
CA THR A 270 15.91 -13.56 4.40
C THR A 270 15.87 -13.00 5.84
N PRO A 271 16.14 -13.85 6.86
CA PRO A 271 16.27 -13.39 8.24
C PRO A 271 17.37 -12.34 8.39
N LEU A 272 17.16 -11.42 9.31
CA LEU A 272 18.10 -10.36 9.64
C LEU A 272 18.99 -10.77 10.83
N PRO A 273 20.14 -10.12 11.06
CA PRO A 273 20.91 -10.32 12.30
C PRO A 273 20.06 -10.00 13.55
N GLN A 274 20.02 -10.92 14.53
CA GLN A 274 19.20 -10.79 15.74
C GLN A 274 19.61 -9.60 16.63
N ASN A 275 20.91 -9.46 16.87
CA ASN A 275 21.45 -8.32 17.61
C ASN A 275 22.05 -7.33 16.61
N ALA A 276 21.45 -6.15 16.53
CA ALA A 276 21.89 -5.11 15.62
C ALA A 276 22.05 -3.79 16.37
N TYR A 277 23.15 -3.09 16.10
CA TYR A 277 23.41 -1.75 16.60
C TYR A 277 23.60 -0.82 15.40
N PHE A 278 22.75 0.21 15.31
CA PHE A 278 22.80 1.20 14.24
C PHE A 278 23.41 2.47 14.80
N VAL A 279 24.62 2.80 14.34
CA VAL A 279 25.30 4.04 14.73
C VAL A 279 24.58 5.21 14.09
N MET A 280 23.99 6.05 14.92
CA MET A 280 23.30 7.28 14.49
C MET A 280 23.88 8.46 15.27
N PRO A 281 23.91 9.68 14.69
CA PRO A 281 24.54 10.84 15.30
C PRO A 281 23.64 11.47 16.39
N TYR A 282 23.23 10.67 17.37
CA TYR A 282 22.32 11.07 18.43
C TYR A 282 23.01 11.02 19.80
N THR A 283 22.55 11.86 20.73
CA THR A 283 23.06 11.92 22.10
C THR A 283 22.42 10.90 23.04
N VAL A 284 21.35 10.23 22.58
CA VAL A 284 20.59 9.22 23.32
C VAL A 284 20.44 7.95 22.49
N HIS A 285 20.23 6.82 23.18
CA HIS A 285 20.09 5.50 22.55
C HIS A 285 18.65 5.01 22.70
N TYR A 286 18.15 4.37 21.65
CA TYR A 286 16.84 3.73 21.64
C TYR A 286 17.05 2.23 21.44
N THR A 287 16.45 1.43 22.32
CA THR A 287 16.59 -0.02 22.32
C THR A 287 15.23 -0.67 22.16
N GLY A 288 15.21 -1.86 21.57
CA GLY A 288 14.01 -2.67 21.40
C GLY A 288 14.39 -4.13 21.61
N GLN A 289 13.54 -4.85 22.34
CA GLN A 289 13.61 -6.29 22.49
C GLN A 289 12.21 -6.84 22.24
N ALA A 290 12.11 -7.87 21.42
CA ALA A 290 10.83 -8.45 21.05
C ALA A 290 10.88 -9.97 21.28
N PHE A 291 9.77 -10.53 21.72
CA PHE A 291 9.61 -11.94 22.01
C PHE A 291 8.42 -12.48 21.23
N SER A 292 8.46 -13.77 20.89
CA SER A 292 7.28 -14.45 20.37
C SER A 292 6.23 -14.55 21.48
N ALA A 293 4.99 -14.25 21.14
CA ALA A 293 3.83 -14.30 22.03
C ALA A 293 2.67 -14.99 21.31
N PRO A 294 1.65 -15.49 22.05
CA PRO A 294 0.46 -16.08 21.45
C PRO A 294 -0.23 -15.13 20.46
N THR A 295 -0.86 -15.70 19.43
CA THR A 295 -1.64 -14.97 18.42
C THR A 295 -3.03 -14.61 18.96
N TYR A 296 -3.72 -13.68 18.29
CA TYR A 296 -5.03 -13.15 18.73
C TYR A 296 -6.12 -14.23 18.95
N ASP A 297 -6.05 -15.34 18.22
CA ASP A 297 -6.95 -16.49 18.34
C ASP A 297 -6.61 -17.44 19.50
N SER A 298 -5.47 -17.24 20.16
CA SER A 298 -5.09 -18.00 21.34
C SER A 298 -5.88 -17.55 22.57
N PRO A 299 -6.38 -18.48 23.42
CA PRO A 299 -6.97 -18.13 24.70
C PRO A 299 -5.98 -17.39 25.62
N ASP A 300 -4.68 -17.61 25.44
CA ASP A 300 -3.62 -16.98 26.22
C ASP A 300 -3.29 -15.55 25.76
N TYR A 301 -3.86 -15.06 24.66
CA TYR A 301 -3.59 -13.71 24.15
C TYR A 301 -4.01 -12.60 25.13
N ALA A 302 -5.09 -12.84 25.87
CA ALA A 302 -5.65 -11.88 26.82
C ALA A 302 -4.96 -11.89 28.19
N ALA A 303 -4.15 -12.93 28.47
CA ALA A 303 -3.46 -13.13 29.75
C ALA A 303 -2.14 -12.37 29.79
#